data_AF-A0A1J5WDX5-F1
#
_entry.id   AF-A0A1J5WDX5-F1
#
_cell.length_a   1.000
_cell.length_b   1.000
_cell.length_c   1.000
_cell.angle_alpha   90.00
_cell.angle_beta   90.00
_cell.angle_gamma   90.00
#
_symmetry.space_group_name_H-M   'P 1'
#
loop_
_entity.id
_entity.type
_entity.pdbx_description
1 polymer ?
#
loop_
_entity_poly.entity_id
_entity_poly.type
_entity_poly.pdbx_seq_one_letter_code
_entity_poly.pdbx_strand_id
1 'polypeptide(L)'
;ITKHARNEDCIREHGMMGETPFCLVRNWWVAVSPLALENIERMAPSSIGCSLKKLDLRNTGLINILPKLRIHGDCEIESLRLTASEEAHVAEVLAQENPFCVGRVKNMWLEGYAVGVITKMSLKDCEFEDLSLIATRREHVVGIFKQEKHFCVGRVKNMWLRDYAVGVITKMSLKDCEIAWLNLIASEEAHVVSVLEQEKPFCVGGVKTMWLYEYAASVITKMTIHEDNTMESFVLRGHEDQLSRILKEKDNSIDLGRIRTGGLRVPEKIKRKLRYTLVDEEGKEMLEERDSSKWWRRRWWVTRKKDFE
;
A
#
# COMPACT_ATOMS: atom_id res chain seq x y z
N ILE A 1 21.96 -17.77 -16.76
CA ILE A 1 21.64 -18.87 -17.69
C ILE A 1 21.78 -20.16 -16.90
N THR A 2 20.66 -20.79 -16.56
CA THR A 2 20.66 -22.16 -16.03
C THR A 2 21.25 -23.08 -17.11
N LYS A 3 22.11 -24.02 -16.71
CA LYS A 3 22.66 -25.05 -17.59
C LYS A 3 21.49 -25.72 -18.32
N HIS A 4 21.41 -25.56 -19.64
CA HIS A 4 20.55 -26.39 -20.47
C HIS A 4 21.07 -27.83 -20.40
N ALA A 5 20.32 -28.72 -19.75
CA ALA A 5 20.47 -30.15 -19.97
C ALA A 5 20.01 -30.42 -21.41
N ARG A 6 20.94 -30.74 -22.30
CA ARG A 6 20.74 -30.84 -23.75
C ARG A 6 19.76 -31.92 -24.23
N ASN A 7 19.09 -32.64 -23.32
CA ASN A 7 18.27 -33.81 -23.64
C ASN A 7 16.83 -33.76 -23.08
N GLU A 8 16.37 -32.61 -22.58
CA GLU A 8 14.97 -32.48 -22.14
C GLU A 8 14.22 -31.56 -23.10
N ASP A 9 13.19 -32.10 -23.73
CA ASP A 9 12.25 -31.33 -24.55
C ASP A 9 11.47 -30.39 -23.63
N CYS A 10 11.86 -29.11 -23.63
CA CYS A 10 11.33 -28.10 -22.71
C CYS A 10 9.91 -27.65 -23.08
N ILE A 11 9.40 -28.12 -24.21
CA ILE A 11 8.06 -27.84 -24.72
C ILE A 11 7.26 -29.14 -24.64
N ARG A 12 6.83 -29.50 -23.42
CA ARG A 12 5.84 -30.56 -23.23
C ARG A 12 4.46 -30.08 -23.71
N GLU A 13 3.67 -31.03 -24.20
CA GLU A 13 2.34 -30.86 -24.76
C GLU A 13 1.46 -29.85 -23.99
N HIS A 14 0.71 -29.06 -24.76
CA HIS A 14 -0.32 -28.15 -24.27
C HIS A 14 -1.36 -28.91 -23.42
N GLY A 15 -1.16 -28.96 -22.10
CA GLY A 15 -2.14 -29.58 -21.20
C GLY A 15 -1.63 -29.95 -19.82
N MET A 16 -0.32 -30.14 -19.63
CA MET A 16 0.22 -30.54 -18.32
C MET A 16 0.85 -29.36 -17.58
N MET A 17 0.19 -28.90 -16.52
CA MET A 17 0.76 -28.02 -15.51
C MET A 17 2.02 -28.70 -14.97
N GLY A 18 3.19 -28.10 -15.17
CA GLY A 18 4.40 -28.54 -14.47
C GLY A 18 4.15 -28.40 -12.98
N GLU A 19 4.02 -29.52 -12.27
CA GLU A 19 3.69 -29.54 -10.84
C GLU A 19 4.75 -28.86 -9.97
N THR A 20 5.96 -28.64 -10.51
CA THR A 20 7.05 -27.97 -9.80
C THR A 20 7.01 -26.45 -10.04
N PRO A 21 6.71 -25.62 -9.02
CA PRO A 21 6.76 -24.17 -9.14
C PRO A 21 8.19 -23.71 -9.48
N PHE A 22 8.33 -22.78 -10.43
CA PHE A 22 9.65 -22.28 -10.83
C PHE A 22 9.88 -20.79 -10.49
N CYS A 23 11.14 -20.37 -10.57
CA CYS A 23 11.56 -18.99 -10.31
C CYS A 23 11.88 -18.28 -11.62
N LEU A 24 11.15 -17.20 -11.93
CA LEU A 24 11.45 -16.32 -13.05
C LEU A 24 12.26 -15.11 -12.58
N VAL A 25 13.59 -15.21 -12.66
CA VAL A 25 14.50 -14.17 -12.16
C VAL A 25 15.43 -13.70 -13.28
N ARG A 26 15.55 -12.38 -13.46
CA ARG A 26 16.49 -11.82 -14.44
C ARG A 26 17.93 -11.99 -13.95
N ASN A 27 18.80 -12.53 -14.81
CA ASN A 27 20.24 -12.45 -14.64
C ASN A 27 20.77 -11.16 -15.30
N TRP A 28 21.32 -10.25 -14.50
CA TRP A 28 21.81 -8.94 -14.95
C TRP A 28 23.03 -8.98 -15.85
N TRP A 29 23.80 -10.07 -15.82
CA TRP A 29 25.00 -10.26 -16.64
C TRP A 29 24.68 -10.70 -18.07
N VAL A 30 23.41 -10.90 -18.39
CA VAL A 30 22.95 -11.46 -19.67
C VAL A 30 22.03 -10.45 -20.33
N ALA A 31 22.42 -9.98 -21.51
CA ALA A 31 21.57 -9.13 -22.32
C ALA A 31 20.31 -9.90 -22.74
N VAL A 32 19.16 -9.21 -22.71
CA VAL A 32 17.92 -9.77 -23.25
C VAL A 32 17.99 -9.60 -24.76
N SER A 33 17.89 -10.70 -25.50
CA SER A 33 17.87 -10.67 -26.96
C SER A 33 16.63 -9.89 -27.45
N PRO A 34 16.75 -8.99 -28.45
CA PRO A 34 15.60 -8.34 -29.07
C PRO A 34 14.55 -9.33 -29.56
N LEU A 35 14.98 -10.48 -30.09
CA LEU A 35 14.09 -11.56 -30.52
C LEU A 35 13.26 -12.14 -29.36
N ALA A 36 13.79 -12.15 -28.14
CA ALA A 36 13.01 -12.61 -26.98
C ALA A 36 11.86 -11.64 -26.68
N LEU A 37 12.08 -10.32 -26.81
CA LEU A 37 11.04 -9.32 -26.59
C LEU A 37 9.99 -9.35 -27.71
N GLU A 38 10.43 -9.44 -28.96
CA GLU A 38 9.55 -9.58 -30.14
C GLU A 38 8.69 -10.84 -30.04
N ASN A 39 9.25 -11.94 -29.53
CA ASN A 39 8.49 -13.15 -29.29
C ASN A 39 7.41 -12.94 -28.24
N ILE A 40 7.74 -12.31 -27.10
CA ILE A 40 6.77 -12.01 -26.02
C ILE A 40 5.62 -11.15 -26.54
N GLU A 41 5.92 -10.12 -27.31
CA GLU A 41 4.93 -9.22 -27.91
C GLU A 41 3.92 -9.98 -28.77
N ARG A 42 4.39 -10.97 -29.54
CA ARG A 42 3.55 -11.81 -30.40
C ARG A 42 2.71 -12.86 -29.64
N MET A 43 2.99 -13.11 -28.36
CA MET A 43 2.25 -14.11 -27.60
C MET A 43 0.84 -13.63 -27.27
N ALA A 44 -0.14 -14.54 -27.33
CA ALA A 44 -1.46 -14.25 -26.81
C ALA A 44 -1.43 -14.10 -25.27
N PRO A 45 -2.28 -13.26 -24.67
CA PRO A 45 -2.48 -13.26 -23.22
C PRO A 45 -2.87 -14.66 -22.70
N SER A 46 -2.45 -14.99 -21.48
CA SER A 46 -2.74 -16.29 -20.84
C SER A 46 -2.35 -17.53 -21.67
N SER A 47 -1.34 -17.45 -22.54
CA SER A 47 -0.92 -18.56 -23.40
C SER A 47 0.09 -19.51 -22.75
N ILE A 48 0.76 -19.10 -21.67
CA ILE A 48 1.81 -19.89 -21.00
C ILE A 48 1.27 -20.43 -19.67
N GLY A 49 0.96 -21.72 -19.60
CA GLY A 49 0.64 -22.35 -18.31
C GLY A 49 1.87 -22.40 -17.40
N CYS A 50 1.78 -21.87 -16.18
CA CYS A 50 2.87 -21.93 -15.22
C CYS A 50 2.40 -21.94 -13.75
N SER A 51 3.19 -22.57 -12.90
CA SER A 51 3.18 -22.36 -11.44
C SER A 51 4.45 -21.60 -11.05
N LEU A 52 4.30 -20.44 -10.41
CA LEU A 52 5.42 -19.58 -10.04
C LEU A 52 5.67 -19.64 -8.54
N LYS A 53 6.91 -19.89 -8.16
CA LYS A 53 7.37 -19.69 -6.78
C LYS A 53 7.79 -18.24 -6.53
N LYS A 54 8.54 -17.67 -7.48
CA LYS A 54 9.14 -16.34 -7.38
C LYS A 54 9.26 -15.68 -8.74
N LEU A 55 9.01 -14.37 -8.78
CA LEU A 55 9.25 -13.54 -9.95
C LEU A 55 10.05 -12.29 -9.54
N ASP A 56 11.21 -12.07 -10.14
CA ASP A 56 12.05 -10.89 -9.90
C ASP A 56 12.61 -10.36 -11.23
N LEU A 57 11.91 -9.36 -11.78
CA LEU A 57 12.22 -8.74 -13.06
C LEU A 57 12.42 -7.24 -12.86
N ARG A 58 13.59 -6.73 -13.23
CA ARG A 58 13.97 -5.35 -12.97
C ARG A 58 14.54 -4.71 -14.22
N ASN A 59 14.05 -3.52 -14.56
CA ASN A 59 14.44 -2.65 -15.66
C ASN A 59 14.61 -3.40 -17.00
N THR A 60 13.58 -4.16 -17.38
CA THR A 60 13.56 -4.98 -18.60
C THR A 60 12.17 -5.09 -19.20
N GLY A 61 12.09 -5.15 -20.53
CA GLY A 61 10.86 -5.47 -21.26
C GLY A 61 10.35 -6.89 -21.02
N LEU A 62 11.14 -7.78 -20.40
CA LEU A 62 10.66 -9.11 -19.98
C LEU A 62 9.48 -9.02 -19.01
N ILE A 63 9.26 -7.89 -18.34
CA ILE A 63 8.08 -7.69 -17.48
C ILE A 63 6.78 -7.87 -18.28
N ASN A 64 6.78 -7.59 -19.58
CA ASN A 64 5.65 -7.79 -20.48
C ASN A 64 5.24 -9.26 -20.68
N ILE A 65 6.00 -10.22 -20.14
CA ILE A 65 5.59 -11.63 -20.09
C ILE A 65 4.41 -11.86 -19.14
N LEU A 66 4.23 -11.03 -18.12
CA LEU A 66 3.23 -11.22 -17.06
C LEU A 66 1.81 -11.50 -17.58
N PRO A 67 1.22 -10.67 -18.48
CA PRO A 67 -0.11 -10.94 -19.02
C PRO A 67 -0.18 -12.20 -19.89
N LYS A 68 0.95 -12.76 -20.32
CA LYS A 68 1.04 -14.00 -21.10
C LYS A 68 1.04 -15.24 -20.22
N LEU A 69 1.34 -15.08 -18.93
CA LEU A 69 1.35 -16.17 -17.95
C LEU A 69 -0.09 -16.49 -17.51
N ARG A 70 -0.48 -17.75 -17.71
CA ARG A 70 -1.70 -18.34 -17.16
C ARG A 70 -1.38 -18.92 -15.78
N ILE A 71 -1.34 -18.03 -14.80
CA ILE A 71 -1.18 -18.36 -13.37
C ILE A 71 -2.57 -18.67 -12.80
N HIS A 72 -2.73 -19.84 -12.20
CA HIS A 72 -3.99 -20.22 -11.57
C HIS A 72 -4.19 -19.45 -10.24
N GLY A 73 -5.43 -19.16 -9.86
CA GLY A 73 -5.73 -18.31 -8.69
C GLY A 73 -5.30 -18.90 -7.34
N ASP A 74 -5.10 -20.23 -7.28
CA ASP A 74 -4.60 -20.96 -6.11
C ASP A 74 -3.06 -21.05 -6.05
N CYS A 75 -2.35 -20.57 -7.08
CA CYS A 75 -0.90 -20.60 -7.08
C CYS A 75 -0.35 -19.67 -5.99
N GLU A 76 0.40 -20.23 -5.05
CA GLU A 76 1.08 -19.47 -4.01
C GLU A 76 2.44 -18.98 -4.49
N ILE A 77 2.59 -17.67 -4.63
CA ILE A 77 3.83 -17.01 -5.02
C ILE A 77 4.48 -16.42 -3.77
N GLU A 78 5.67 -16.88 -3.41
CA GLU A 78 6.40 -16.37 -2.24
C GLU A 78 6.81 -14.90 -2.42
N SER A 79 7.19 -14.50 -3.64
CA SER A 79 7.65 -13.14 -3.91
C SER A 79 7.47 -12.73 -5.37
N LEU A 80 6.86 -11.56 -5.57
CA LEU A 80 6.77 -10.86 -6.85
C LEU A 80 7.46 -9.50 -6.72
N ARG A 81 8.55 -9.29 -7.45
CA ARG A 81 9.33 -8.05 -7.46
C ARG A 81 9.47 -7.52 -8.87
N LEU A 82 9.00 -6.30 -9.09
CA LEU A 82 9.12 -5.58 -10.35
C LEU A 82 9.73 -4.20 -10.12
N THR A 83 10.72 -3.85 -10.93
CA THR A 83 11.27 -2.49 -10.98
C THR A 83 11.28 -2.04 -12.44
N ALA A 84 10.81 -0.83 -12.73
CA ALA A 84 10.87 -0.26 -14.07
C ALA A 84 11.17 1.25 -14.03
N SER A 85 12.39 1.63 -14.43
CA SER A 85 12.82 3.02 -14.57
C SER A 85 12.29 3.71 -15.83
N GLU A 86 11.78 2.96 -16.79
CA GLU A 86 11.28 3.44 -18.08
C GLU A 86 9.91 2.84 -18.35
N GLU A 87 8.99 3.64 -18.90
CA GLU A 87 7.63 3.21 -19.22
C GLU A 87 7.62 2.06 -20.24
N ALA A 88 8.55 2.08 -21.19
CA ALA A 88 8.70 1.05 -22.22
C ALA A 88 8.86 -0.37 -21.64
N HIS A 89 9.41 -0.51 -20.42
CA HIS A 89 9.54 -1.81 -19.76
C HIS A 89 8.20 -2.44 -19.34
N VAL A 90 7.14 -1.65 -19.21
CA VAL A 90 5.81 -2.09 -18.73
C VAL A 90 4.67 -1.69 -19.66
N ALA A 91 4.96 -1.01 -20.78
CA ALA A 91 3.95 -0.41 -21.65
C ALA A 91 2.89 -1.41 -22.11
N GLU A 92 3.29 -2.62 -22.49
CA GLU A 92 2.36 -3.67 -22.94
C GLU A 92 1.47 -4.18 -21.79
N VAL A 93 2.02 -4.26 -20.57
CA VAL A 93 1.24 -4.62 -19.38
C VAL A 93 0.22 -3.53 -19.07
N LEU A 94 0.63 -2.26 -19.12
CA LEU A 94 -0.25 -1.11 -18.88
C LEU A 94 -1.31 -0.93 -19.98
N ALA A 95 -1.05 -1.42 -21.20
CA ALA A 95 -1.99 -1.44 -22.30
C ALA A 95 -3.05 -2.53 -22.19
N GLN A 96 -2.92 -3.49 -21.26
CA GLN A 96 -3.94 -4.54 -21.09
C GLN A 96 -5.30 -3.93 -20.71
N GLU A 97 -6.34 -4.31 -21.45
CA GLU A 97 -7.73 -3.92 -21.14
C GLU A 97 -8.27 -4.71 -19.95
N ASN A 98 -8.02 -6.02 -19.94
CA ASN A 98 -8.50 -6.92 -18.90
C ASN A 98 -7.41 -7.22 -17.88
N PRO A 99 -7.72 -7.18 -16.57
CA PRO A 99 -6.77 -7.58 -15.54
C PRO A 99 -6.38 -9.05 -15.68
N PHE A 100 -5.11 -9.37 -15.42
CA PHE A 100 -4.59 -10.76 -15.42
C PHE A 100 -4.41 -11.30 -14.00
N CYS A 101 -4.51 -12.62 -13.85
CA CYS A 101 -4.32 -13.30 -12.57
C CYS A 101 -2.83 -13.38 -12.22
N VAL A 102 -2.49 -13.10 -10.96
CA VAL A 102 -1.11 -13.25 -10.42
C VAL A 102 -1.04 -14.25 -9.27
N GLY A 103 -2.09 -15.03 -9.03
CA GLY A 103 -2.16 -15.97 -7.90
C GLY A 103 -2.18 -15.27 -6.53
N ARG A 104 -1.90 -16.04 -5.47
CA ARG A 104 -1.77 -15.56 -4.09
C ARG A 104 -0.33 -15.17 -3.81
N VAL A 105 -0.03 -13.87 -3.83
CA VAL A 105 1.33 -13.38 -3.65
C VAL A 105 1.56 -13.03 -2.18
N LYS A 106 2.52 -13.70 -1.54
CA LYS A 106 2.90 -13.40 -0.16
C LYS A 106 3.54 -12.01 -0.03
N ASN A 107 4.56 -11.73 -0.86
CA ASN A 107 5.31 -10.47 -0.84
C ASN A 107 5.33 -9.80 -2.22
N MET A 108 4.75 -8.61 -2.35
CA MET A 108 4.74 -7.83 -3.58
C MET A 108 5.55 -6.53 -3.42
N TRP A 109 6.53 -6.33 -4.30
CA TRP A 109 7.36 -5.12 -4.36
C TRP A 109 7.34 -4.53 -5.77
N LEU A 110 6.80 -3.32 -5.92
CA LEU A 110 6.72 -2.61 -7.19
C LEU A 110 7.39 -1.24 -7.09
N GLU A 111 8.31 -0.97 -8.02
CA GLU A 111 9.10 0.26 -8.01
C GLU A 111 9.15 0.93 -9.39
N GLY A 112 9.01 2.25 -9.41
CA GLY A 112 9.00 3.03 -10.64
C GLY A 112 7.71 2.87 -11.43
N TYR A 113 7.79 2.80 -12.76
CA TYR A 113 6.62 2.53 -13.63
C TYR A 113 5.96 1.17 -13.33
N ALA A 114 6.66 0.25 -12.66
CA ALA A 114 6.10 -1.03 -12.25
C ALA A 114 4.96 -0.87 -11.22
N VAL A 115 4.89 0.27 -10.51
CA VAL A 115 3.75 0.57 -9.62
C VAL A 115 2.43 0.56 -10.40
N GLY A 116 2.42 1.03 -11.66
CA GLY A 116 1.23 1.02 -12.51
C GLY A 116 0.72 -0.38 -12.84
N VAL A 117 1.59 -1.40 -12.81
CA VAL A 117 1.24 -2.79 -13.14
C VAL A 117 0.17 -3.34 -12.20
N ILE A 118 0.13 -2.90 -10.94
CA ILE A 118 -0.89 -3.34 -9.97
C ILE A 118 -2.33 -3.07 -10.46
N THR A 119 -2.53 -2.00 -11.23
CA THR A 119 -3.85 -1.63 -11.78
C THR A 119 -4.35 -2.59 -12.84
N LYS A 120 -3.48 -3.48 -13.32
CA LYS A 120 -3.73 -4.47 -14.36
C LYS A 120 -3.76 -5.89 -13.82
N MET A 121 -3.70 -6.06 -12.51
CA MET A 121 -3.80 -7.36 -11.86
C MET A 121 -5.21 -7.58 -11.31
N SER A 122 -5.70 -8.81 -11.40
CA SER A 122 -6.93 -9.24 -10.73
C SER A 122 -6.61 -9.68 -9.31
N LEU A 123 -6.81 -8.78 -8.33
CA LEU A 123 -6.42 -8.99 -6.93
C LEU A 123 -7.60 -9.22 -5.97
N LYS A 124 -8.84 -9.29 -6.47
CA LYS A 124 -10.06 -9.28 -5.64
C LYS A 124 -10.10 -10.38 -4.57
N ASP A 125 -9.60 -11.55 -4.91
CA ASP A 125 -9.57 -12.73 -4.02
C ASP A 125 -8.13 -13.12 -3.64
N CYS A 126 -7.20 -12.18 -3.76
CA CYS A 126 -5.80 -12.36 -3.37
C CYS A 126 -5.59 -11.89 -1.93
N GLU A 127 -4.76 -12.64 -1.21
CA GLU A 127 -4.28 -12.27 0.13
C GLU A 127 -2.77 -12.03 0.06
N PHE A 128 -2.33 -10.90 0.62
CA PHE A 128 -0.94 -10.47 0.67
C PHE A 128 -0.49 -10.35 2.12
N GLU A 129 0.70 -10.87 2.43
CA GLU A 129 1.36 -10.50 3.68
C GLU A 129 1.91 -9.07 3.56
N ASP A 130 2.65 -8.79 2.48
CA ASP A 130 3.37 -7.52 2.32
C ASP A 130 3.14 -6.91 0.91
N LEU A 131 2.68 -5.66 0.86
CA LEU A 131 2.60 -4.84 -0.35
C LEU A 131 3.48 -3.59 -0.20
N SER A 132 4.48 -3.43 -1.06
CA SER A 132 5.38 -2.28 -1.10
C SER A 132 5.33 -1.60 -2.47
N LEU A 133 4.95 -0.32 -2.49
CA LEU A 133 4.93 0.52 -3.69
C LEU A 133 5.86 1.72 -3.52
N ILE A 134 6.79 1.90 -4.45
CA ILE A 134 7.77 3.00 -4.41
C ILE A 134 7.77 3.74 -5.75
N ALA A 135 7.47 5.03 -5.73
CA ALA A 135 7.50 5.87 -6.93
C ALA A 135 8.18 7.21 -6.65
N THR A 136 9.45 7.32 -7.04
CA THR A 136 10.27 8.52 -6.78
C THR A 136 10.04 9.68 -7.76
N ARG A 137 9.31 9.46 -8.85
CA ARG A 137 8.97 10.48 -9.85
C ARG A 137 7.49 10.48 -10.14
N ARG A 138 6.94 11.66 -10.48
CA ARG A 138 5.53 11.82 -10.80
C ARG A 138 5.12 10.93 -11.98
N GLU A 139 5.95 10.85 -13.03
CA GLU A 139 5.62 10.08 -14.24
C GLU A 139 5.29 8.60 -13.95
N HIS A 140 5.89 8.01 -12.91
CA HIS A 140 5.68 6.61 -12.53
C HIS A 140 4.21 6.26 -12.21
N VAL A 141 3.42 7.25 -11.75
CA VAL A 141 2.04 7.03 -11.27
C VAL A 141 0.99 7.86 -12.01
N VAL A 142 1.39 8.73 -12.94
CA VAL A 142 0.46 9.57 -13.73
C VAL A 142 -0.60 8.72 -14.42
N GLY A 143 -0.23 7.56 -14.98
CA GLY A 143 -1.18 6.64 -15.62
C GLY A 143 -2.25 6.08 -14.67
N ILE A 144 -1.93 5.95 -13.38
CA ILE A 144 -2.88 5.46 -12.36
C ILE A 144 -3.93 6.55 -12.06
N PHE A 145 -3.50 7.81 -11.95
CA PHE A 145 -4.41 8.90 -11.62
C PHE A 145 -5.41 9.25 -12.73
N LYS A 146 -5.06 8.92 -13.98
CA LYS A 146 -5.96 9.05 -15.15
C LYS A 146 -7.14 8.08 -15.10
N GLN A 147 -7.07 7.01 -14.30
CA GLN A 147 -8.16 6.04 -14.17
C GLN A 147 -9.27 6.63 -13.30
N GLU A 148 -10.52 6.56 -13.78
CA GLU A 148 -11.69 7.01 -13.02
C GLU A 148 -12.06 6.04 -11.90
N LYS A 149 -11.92 4.73 -12.16
CA LYS A 149 -12.31 3.67 -11.24
C LYS A 149 -11.19 3.36 -10.26
N HIS A 150 -11.57 3.11 -9.01
CA HIS A 150 -10.68 2.52 -8.02
C HIS A 150 -10.38 1.07 -8.41
N PHE A 151 -9.17 0.59 -8.13
CA PHE A 151 -8.79 -0.80 -8.31
C PHE A 151 -8.78 -1.53 -6.96
N CYS A 152 -9.10 -2.82 -6.98
CA CYS A 152 -9.04 -3.66 -5.79
C CYS A 152 -7.60 -4.12 -5.57
N VAL A 153 -7.14 -4.08 -4.32
CA VAL A 153 -5.81 -4.58 -3.91
C VAL A 153 -5.89 -5.89 -3.13
N GLY A 154 -7.07 -6.51 -3.05
CA GLY A 154 -7.31 -7.71 -2.24
C GLY A 154 -7.17 -7.44 -0.74
N ARG A 155 -6.84 -8.48 0.02
CA ARG A 155 -6.59 -8.38 1.47
C ARG A 155 -5.10 -8.23 1.72
N VAL A 156 -4.68 -7.05 2.17
CA VAL A 156 -3.28 -6.73 2.44
C VAL A 156 -3.08 -6.62 3.94
N LYS A 157 -2.20 -7.46 4.51
CA LYS A 157 -1.85 -7.40 5.93
C LYS A 157 -0.94 -6.20 6.23
N ASN A 158 0.14 -6.02 5.47
CA ASN A 158 1.06 -4.90 5.64
C ASN A 158 1.25 -4.12 4.33
N MET A 159 1.16 -2.79 4.40
CA MET A 159 1.24 -1.90 3.25
C MET A 159 2.25 -0.78 3.48
N TRP A 160 3.22 -0.65 2.57
CA TRP A 160 4.22 0.41 2.54
C TRP A 160 4.12 1.20 1.25
N LEU A 161 3.81 2.50 1.35
CA LEU A 161 3.75 3.40 0.20
C LEU A 161 4.78 4.52 0.40
N ARG A 162 5.66 4.69 -0.60
CA ARG A 162 6.74 5.68 -0.54
C ARG A 162 6.69 6.66 -1.71
N ASP A 163 6.90 7.93 -1.41
CA ASP A 163 6.97 9.05 -2.33
C ASP A 163 5.65 9.21 -3.11
N TYR A 164 5.67 9.38 -4.43
CA TYR A 164 4.44 9.51 -5.23
C TYR A 164 3.51 8.30 -5.13
N ALA A 165 3.99 7.14 -4.64
CA ALA A 165 3.15 5.98 -4.40
C ALA A 165 2.17 6.21 -3.24
N VAL A 166 2.44 7.15 -2.33
CA VAL A 166 1.47 7.57 -1.30
C VAL A 166 0.17 8.03 -1.96
N GLY A 167 0.25 8.75 -3.08
CA GLY A 167 -0.93 9.19 -3.83
C GLY A 167 -1.79 8.04 -4.35
N VAL A 168 -1.19 6.90 -4.67
CA VAL A 168 -1.88 5.73 -5.26
C VAL A 168 -2.96 5.17 -4.33
N ILE A 169 -2.83 5.36 -3.02
CA ILE A 169 -3.83 4.93 -2.02
C ILE A 169 -5.23 5.48 -2.32
N THR A 170 -5.32 6.69 -2.90
CA THR A 170 -6.59 7.34 -3.28
C THR A 170 -7.31 6.65 -4.43
N LYS A 171 -6.63 5.75 -5.14
CA LYS A 171 -7.17 4.96 -6.24
C LYS A 171 -7.39 3.49 -5.85
N MET A 172 -7.14 3.13 -4.59
CA MET A 172 -7.37 1.78 -4.07
C MET A 172 -8.76 1.68 -3.41
N SER A 173 -9.43 0.56 -3.63
CA SER A 173 -10.63 0.19 -2.85
C SER A 173 -10.22 -0.50 -1.55
N LEU A 174 -10.16 0.25 -0.44
CA LEU A 174 -9.67 -0.23 0.87
C LEU A 174 -10.75 -0.37 1.95
N LYS A 175 -12.01 -0.05 1.65
CA LYS A 175 -13.07 0.05 2.67
C LYS A 175 -13.25 -1.24 3.48
N ASP A 176 -13.12 -2.39 2.83
CA ASP A 176 -13.32 -3.72 3.42
C ASP A 176 -11.97 -4.42 3.74
N CYS A 177 -10.88 -3.65 3.80
CA CYS A 177 -9.56 -4.17 4.15
C CYS A 177 -9.31 -4.04 5.66
N GLU A 178 -8.68 -5.08 6.23
CA GLU A 178 -8.16 -5.08 7.60
C GLU A 178 -6.63 -5.08 7.55
N ILE A 179 -6.04 -3.89 7.62
CA ILE A 179 -4.60 -3.67 7.48
C ILE A 179 -3.95 -3.72 8.87
N ALA A 180 -3.04 -4.66 9.08
CA ALA A 180 -2.27 -4.73 10.31
C ALA A 180 -1.28 -3.55 10.42
N TRP A 181 -0.59 -3.21 9.33
CA TRP A 181 0.41 -2.14 9.29
C TRP A 181 0.27 -1.29 8.02
N LEU A 182 -0.05 0.00 8.17
CA LEU A 182 -0.06 0.98 7.10
C LEU A 182 1.06 2.00 7.31
N ASN A 183 2.02 2.06 6.40
CA ASN A 183 3.15 3.00 6.48
C ASN A 183 3.24 3.87 5.22
N LEU A 184 3.06 5.18 5.40
CA LEU A 184 3.13 6.18 4.36
C LEU A 184 4.33 7.10 4.60
N ILE A 185 5.22 7.22 3.61
CA ILE A 185 6.43 8.04 3.68
C ILE A 185 6.50 8.92 2.43
N ALA A 186 6.65 10.22 2.60
CA ALA A 186 6.83 11.13 1.46
C ALA A 186 7.85 12.21 1.79
N SER A 187 8.99 12.18 1.09
CA SER A 187 10.09 13.11 1.35
C SER A 187 9.87 14.54 0.84
N GLU A 188 8.93 14.74 -0.07
CA GLU A 188 8.63 16.04 -0.67
C GLU A 188 7.13 16.33 -0.66
N GLU A 189 6.75 17.61 -0.60
CA GLU A 189 5.34 18.03 -0.69
C GLU A 189 4.69 17.55 -1.99
N ALA A 190 5.44 17.58 -3.10
CA ALA A 190 4.98 17.15 -4.41
C ALA A 190 4.44 15.70 -4.43
N HIS A 191 4.95 14.83 -3.55
CA HIS A 191 4.56 13.42 -3.47
C HIS A 191 3.11 13.19 -3.01
N VAL A 192 2.55 14.15 -2.28
CA VAL A 192 1.21 14.04 -1.67
C VAL A 192 0.18 14.97 -2.28
N VAL A 193 0.57 15.81 -3.25
CA VAL A 193 -0.33 16.78 -3.91
C VAL A 193 -1.61 16.12 -4.41
N SER A 194 -1.52 14.96 -5.06
CA SER A 194 -2.69 14.24 -5.60
C SER A 194 -3.69 13.78 -4.52
N VAL A 195 -3.21 13.55 -3.30
CA VAL A 195 -4.06 13.21 -2.15
C VAL A 195 -4.72 14.47 -1.61
N LEU A 196 -3.95 15.55 -1.53
CA LEU A 196 -4.37 16.82 -0.96
C LEU A 196 -5.36 17.59 -1.85
N GLU A 197 -5.37 17.29 -3.15
CA GLU A 197 -6.33 17.78 -4.15
C GLU A 197 -7.67 17.03 -4.12
N GLN A 198 -7.79 15.90 -3.40
CA GLN A 198 -9.07 15.20 -3.29
C GLN A 198 -10.13 16.09 -2.63
N GLU A 199 -11.28 16.24 -3.27
CA GLU A 199 -12.41 17.00 -2.71
C GLU A 199 -12.95 16.32 -1.46
N LYS A 200 -13.11 14.99 -1.54
CA LYS A 200 -13.64 14.16 -0.47
C LYS A 200 -12.53 13.33 0.16
N PRO A 201 -12.54 13.13 1.49
CA PRO A 201 -11.64 12.18 2.12
C PRO A 201 -11.80 10.77 1.56
N PHE A 202 -10.70 10.01 1.48
CA PHE A 202 -10.72 8.59 1.13
C PHE A 202 -10.70 7.72 2.39
N CYS A 203 -11.31 6.53 2.32
CA CYS A 203 -11.34 5.58 3.43
C CYS A 203 -10.20 4.56 3.31
N VAL A 204 -9.47 4.33 4.40
CA VAL A 204 -8.39 3.32 4.47
C VAL A 204 -8.82 1.98 5.08
N GLY A 205 -10.11 1.81 5.41
CA GLY A 205 -10.62 0.59 6.04
C GLY A 205 -10.25 0.48 7.51
N GLY A 206 -10.15 -0.77 7.99
CA GLY A 206 -9.64 -1.12 9.31
C GLY A 206 -8.12 -1.06 9.30
N VAL A 207 -7.53 -0.37 10.28
CA VAL A 207 -6.07 -0.25 10.42
C VAL A 207 -5.68 -0.45 11.87
N LYS A 208 -4.80 -1.41 12.12
CA LYS A 208 -4.31 -1.74 13.47
C LYS A 208 -3.18 -0.81 13.89
N THR A 209 -2.16 -0.64 13.03
CA THR A 209 -1.03 0.28 13.25
C THR A 209 -0.83 1.17 12.02
N MET A 210 -0.79 2.48 12.22
CA MET A 210 -0.61 3.45 11.14
C MET A 210 0.54 4.41 11.40
N TRP A 211 1.48 4.48 10.46
CA TRP A 211 2.66 5.35 10.51
C TRP A 211 2.64 6.33 9.33
N LEU A 212 2.63 7.62 9.64
CA LEU A 212 2.71 8.70 8.66
C LEU A 212 3.99 9.52 8.90
N TYR A 213 4.91 9.46 7.94
CA TYR A 213 6.20 10.15 8.03
C TYR A 213 6.35 11.27 7.01
N GLU A 214 7.03 12.33 7.43
CA GLU A 214 7.41 13.47 6.59
C GLU A 214 6.17 14.16 5.98
N TYR A 215 6.15 14.47 4.68
CA TYR A 215 4.99 15.09 4.03
C TYR A 215 3.77 14.17 3.98
N ALA A 216 3.92 12.85 4.16
CA ALA A 216 2.79 11.93 4.24
C ALA A 216 1.94 12.15 5.49
N ALA A 217 2.46 12.84 6.52
CA ALA A 217 1.66 13.28 7.65
C ALA A 217 0.44 14.11 7.21
N SER A 218 0.58 14.95 6.18
CA SER A 218 -0.49 15.83 5.69
C SER A 218 -1.68 15.07 5.08
N VAL A 219 -1.49 13.81 4.67
CA VAL A 219 -2.54 12.94 4.12
C VAL A 219 -3.67 12.70 5.11
N ILE A 220 -3.39 12.79 6.41
CA ILE A 220 -4.39 12.67 7.48
C ILE A 220 -5.57 13.64 7.30
N THR A 221 -5.35 14.80 6.66
CA THR A 221 -6.39 15.81 6.41
C THR A 221 -7.40 15.39 5.34
N LYS A 222 -7.10 14.34 4.57
CA LYS A 222 -7.89 13.82 3.46
C LYS A 222 -8.23 12.35 3.61
N MET A 223 -8.14 11.83 4.83
CA MET A 223 -8.33 10.42 5.12
C MET A 223 -9.38 10.24 6.20
N THR A 224 -10.17 9.18 6.08
CA THR A 224 -11.07 8.67 7.12
C THR A 224 -10.72 7.22 7.42
N ILE A 225 -10.94 6.82 8.67
CA ILE A 225 -10.76 5.46 9.14
C ILE A 225 -12.16 4.88 9.43
N HIS A 226 -12.33 3.57 9.28
CA HIS A 226 -13.62 2.92 9.57
C HIS A 226 -14.09 3.24 11.01
N GLU A 227 -15.38 3.53 11.20
CA GLU A 227 -15.94 4.00 12.48
C GLU A 227 -15.75 2.98 13.62
N ASP A 228 -15.84 1.70 13.29
CA ASP A 228 -15.63 0.59 14.24
C ASP A 228 -14.15 0.24 14.48
N ASN A 229 -13.21 0.93 13.81
CA ASN A 229 -11.80 0.62 13.93
C ASN A 229 -11.24 1.11 15.28
N THR A 230 -10.54 0.22 15.97
CA THR A 230 -9.75 0.57 17.17
C THR A 230 -8.27 0.36 16.86
N MET A 231 -7.54 1.44 16.61
CA MET A 231 -6.10 1.39 16.36
C MET A 231 -5.34 0.99 17.63
N GLU A 232 -4.38 0.08 17.49
CA GLU A 232 -3.39 -0.16 18.56
C GLU A 232 -2.35 0.95 18.60
N SER A 233 -1.91 1.46 17.46
CA SER A 233 -0.94 2.56 17.42
C SER A 233 -1.11 3.48 16.22
N PHE A 234 -1.02 4.78 16.48
CA PHE A 234 -0.97 5.83 15.48
C PHE A 234 0.28 6.67 15.70
N VAL A 235 1.17 6.70 14.70
CA VAL A 235 2.41 7.47 14.74
C VAL A 235 2.39 8.49 13.60
N LEU A 236 2.55 9.76 13.96
CA LEU A 236 2.69 10.84 12.99
C LEU A 236 3.98 11.60 13.31
N ARG A 237 4.90 11.67 12.36
CA ARG A 237 6.16 12.40 12.52
C ARG A 237 6.47 13.22 11.28
N GLY A 238 6.85 14.47 11.48
CA GLY A 238 7.31 15.36 10.44
C GLY A 238 7.95 16.60 11.07
N HIS A 239 8.70 17.33 10.26
CA HIS A 239 9.25 18.64 10.59
C HIS A 239 8.16 19.73 10.56
N GLU A 240 8.46 20.92 11.07
CA GLU A 240 7.47 21.99 11.24
C GLU A 240 6.83 22.45 9.93
N ASP A 241 7.62 22.50 8.84
CA ASP A 241 7.18 22.77 7.48
C ASP A 241 6.21 21.70 6.96
N GLN A 242 6.56 20.41 7.14
CA GLN A 242 5.77 19.25 6.72
C GLN A 242 4.41 19.17 7.44
N LEU A 243 4.34 19.67 8.68
CA LEU A 243 3.14 19.66 9.51
C LEU A 243 2.31 20.94 9.40
N SER A 244 2.81 21.96 8.69
CA SER A 244 2.18 23.28 8.59
C SER A 244 0.73 23.21 8.08
N ARG A 245 0.42 22.27 7.18
CA ARG A 245 -0.93 22.07 6.65
C ARG A 245 -1.90 21.57 7.72
N ILE A 246 -1.49 20.60 8.53
CA ILE A 246 -2.30 20.11 9.65
C ILE A 246 -2.50 21.21 10.70
N LEU A 247 -1.48 22.04 10.94
CA LEU A 247 -1.57 23.13 11.91
C LEU A 247 -2.57 24.23 11.52
N LYS A 248 -2.87 24.37 10.21
CA LYS A 248 -3.90 25.30 9.69
C LYS A 248 -5.32 24.79 9.88
N GLU A 249 -5.50 23.49 10.11
CA GLU A 249 -6.82 22.91 10.36
C GLU A 249 -7.42 23.43 11.67
N LYS A 250 -8.76 23.38 11.77
CA LYS A 250 -9.45 23.72 13.02
C LYS A 250 -9.14 22.69 14.10
N ASP A 251 -9.19 23.09 15.35
CA ASP A 251 -8.99 22.16 16.47
C ASP A 251 -10.08 21.07 16.48
N ASN A 252 -9.68 19.82 16.76
CA ASN A 252 -10.51 18.62 16.71
C ASN A 252 -11.26 18.36 15.37
N SER A 253 -10.74 18.87 14.25
CA SER A 253 -11.38 18.70 12.93
C SER A 253 -11.02 17.39 12.24
N ILE A 254 -9.87 16.80 12.57
CA ILE A 254 -9.38 15.56 11.95
C ILE A 254 -9.76 14.39 12.83
N ASP A 255 -10.61 13.50 12.32
CA ASP A 255 -11.05 12.31 13.07
C ASP A 255 -10.08 11.15 12.91
N LEU A 256 -9.68 10.55 14.03
CA LEU A 256 -8.91 9.32 14.08
C LEU A 256 -9.68 8.16 14.70
N GLY A 257 -10.90 8.38 15.19
CA GLY A 257 -11.69 7.35 15.86
C GLY A 257 -11.06 6.89 17.18
N ARG A 258 -11.05 5.57 17.40
CA ARG A 258 -10.63 4.95 18.67
C ARG A 258 -9.17 4.50 18.60
N ILE A 259 -8.40 4.77 19.65
CA ILE A 259 -6.98 4.41 19.75
C ILE A 259 -6.71 3.83 21.14
N ARG A 260 -5.96 2.73 21.22
CA ARG A 260 -5.53 2.17 22.51
C ARG A 260 -4.67 3.16 23.29
N THR A 261 -4.83 3.14 24.60
CA THR A 261 -4.05 3.95 25.53
C THR A 261 -2.55 3.68 25.34
N GLY A 262 -1.74 4.73 25.20
CA GLY A 262 -0.30 4.61 24.87
C GLY A 262 0.02 4.40 23.38
N GLY A 263 -1.00 4.20 22.53
CA GLY A 263 -0.86 3.99 21.09
C GLY A 263 -0.63 5.26 20.28
N LEU A 264 -1.03 6.43 20.79
CA LEU A 264 -0.94 7.71 20.09
C LEU A 264 0.42 8.38 20.27
N ARG A 265 1.19 8.52 19.19
CA ARG A 265 2.51 9.18 19.17
C ARG A 265 2.54 10.27 18.10
N VAL A 266 2.17 11.48 18.48
CA VAL A 266 2.11 12.64 17.59
C VAL A 266 2.70 13.88 18.28
N PRO A 267 3.20 14.89 17.54
CA PRO A 267 3.68 16.13 18.14
C PRO A 267 2.58 16.87 18.90
N GLU A 268 2.91 17.51 20.02
CA GLU A 268 1.93 18.14 20.91
C GLU A 268 1.09 19.23 20.21
N LYS A 269 1.72 20.01 19.32
CA LYS A 269 1.05 21.03 18.50
C LYS A 269 -0.04 20.43 17.58
N ILE A 270 0.10 19.16 17.21
CA ILE A 270 -0.81 18.41 16.33
C ILE A 270 -1.91 17.74 17.13
N LYS A 271 -1.67 17.26 18.36
CA LYS A 271 -2.70 16.61 19.20
C LYS A 271 -4.01 17.40 19.26
N ARG A 272 -3.94 18.74 19.43
CA ARG A 272 -5.14 19.61 19.46
C ARG A 272 -5.95 19.65 18.17
N LYS A 273 -5.37 19.24 17.04
CA LYS A 273 -6.04 19.19 15.72
C LYS A 273 -6.83 17.89 15.53
N LEU A 274 -6.52 16.87 16.32
CA LEU A 274 -7.08 15.54 16.22
C LEU A 274 -8.27 15.38 17.16
N ARG A 275 -9.30 14.69 16.68
CA ARG A 275 -10.42 14.14 17.45
C ARG A 275 -10.21 12.63 17.53
N TYR A 276 -10.12 12.11 18.74
CA TYR A 276 -9.93 10.68 18.99
C TYR A 276 -10.45 10.33 20.39
N THR A 277 -10.75 9.05 20.57
CA THR A 277 -11.12 8.46 21.87
C THR A 277 -10.04 7.48 22.28
N LEU A 278 -9.46 7.65 23.47
CA LEU A 278 -8.57 6.65 24.03
C LEU A 278 -9.37 5.52 24.67
N VAL A 279 -8.96 4.28 24.44
CA VAL A 279 -9.58 3.10 25.02
C VAL A 279 -8.57 2.19 25.72
N ASP A 280 -9.00 1.41 26.71
CA ASP A 280 -8.19 0.35 27.34
C ASP A 280 -8.15 -0.93 26.48
N GLU A 281 -7.61 -2.02 27.03
CA GLU A 281 -7.50 -3.31 26.32
C GLU A 281 -8.87 -3.95 26.06
N GLU A 282 -9.83 -3.71 26.96
CA GLU A 282 -11.21 -4.14 26.88
C GLU A 282 -12.06 -3.24 25.97
N GLY A 283 -11.50 -2.14 25.45
CA GLY A 283 -12.16 -1.20 24.55
C GLY A 283 -13.03 -0.16 25.24
N LYS A 284 -12.95 -0.03 26.57
CA LYS A 284 -13.67 0.97 27.35
C LYS A 284 -12.99 2.33 27.22
N GLU A 285 -13.80 3.38 27.09
CA GLU A 285 -13.30 4.75 26.95
C GLU A 285 -12.56 5.22 28.20
N MET A 286 -11.42 5.85 27.97
CA MET A 286 -10.57 6.45 29.00
C MET A 286 -10.60 7.96 28.87
N LEU A 287 -10.74 8.65 30.00
CA LEU A 287 -10.60 10.10 30.03
C LEU A 287 -9.14 10.47 29.77
N GLU A 288 -8.88 11.25 28.72
CA GLU A 288 -7.61 11.96 28.64
C GLU A 288 -7.49 12.90 29.85
N GLU A 289 -6.39 12.80 30.58
CA GLU A 289 -5.96 13.87 31.50
C GLU A 289 -5.53 15.09 30.67
N ARG A 290 -6.50 15.79 30.06
CA ARG A 290 -6.29 17.15 29.57
C ARG A 290 -6.31 18.07 30.78
N ASP A 291 -5.14 18.65 31.10
CA ASP A 291 -4.82 19.58 32.20
C ASP A 291 -4.63 18.98 33.61
N SER A 292 -3.39 18.60 33.92
CA SER A 292 -2.87 18.48 35.30
C SER A 292 -2.95 19.79 36.10
N SER A 293 -3.24 20.92 35.46
CA SER A 293 -3.52 22.22 36.07
C SER A 293 -4.99 22.42 36.52
N LYS A 294 -5.92 21.54 36.12
CA LYS A 294 -7.33 21.56 36.59
C LYS A 294 -7.65 20.50 37.63
N TRP A 295 -6.75 19.54 37.85
CA TRP A 295 -6.91 18.45 38.81
C TRP A 295 -7.14 18.97 40.24
N TRP A 296 -6.41 20.02 40.65
CA TRP A 296 -6.61 20.67 41.94
C TRP A 296 -8.00 21.28 42.11
N ARG A 297 -8.59 21.86 41.05
CA ARG A 297 -9.93 22.48 41.14
C ARG A 297 -11.02 21.43 41.34
N ARG A 298 -10.97 20.30 40.63
CA ARG A 298 -11.95 19.22 40.84
C ARG A 298 -11.78 18.55 42.20
N ARG A 299 -10.55 18.34 42.67
CA ARG A 299 -10.29 17.78 44.01
C ARG A 299 -10.73 18.71 45.14
N TRP A 300 -10.60 20.04 44.97
CA TRP A 300 -11.11 21.05 45.91
C TRP A 300 -12.65 21.06 46.01
N TRP A 301 -13.36 20.91 44.90
CA TRP A 301 -14.84 20.86 44.90
C TRP A 301 -15.38 19.57 45.53
N VAL A 302 -14.71 18.43 45.32
CA VAL A 302 -15.14 17.13 45.88
C VAL A 302 -14.84 17.01 47.39
N THR A 303 -13.80 17.67 47.89
CA THR A 303 -13.48 17.67 49.32
C THR A 303 -14.39 18.59 50.13
N ARG A 304 -14.71 19.81 49.65
CA ARG A 304 -15.61 20.72 50.38
C ARG A 304 -17.09 20.31 50.42
N LYS A 305 -17.56 19.48 49.49
CA LYS A 305 -18.95 19.01 49.51
C LYS A 305 -19.22 17.99 50.63
N LYS A 306 -18.17 17.36 51.18
CA LYS A 306 -18.26 16.49 52.35
C LYS A 306 -18.19 17.23 53.69
N ASP A 307 -17.86 18.51 53.68
CA ASP A 307 -17.75 19.33 54.90
C ASP A 307 -19.03 20.16 55.16
N PHE A 308 -20.05 20.04 54.31
CA PHE A 308 -21.31 20.81 54.37
C PHE A 308 -22.59 19.97 54.19
N GLU A 309 -22.49 18.64 54.29
CA GLU A 309 -23.62 17.73 54.55
C GLU A 309 -23.42 17.09 55.93
#